data_AF-A0A9X3YEL8-F1
#
_entry.id   AF-A0A9X3YEL8-F1
#
_cell.length_a   1.000
_cell.length_b   1.000
_cell.length_c   1.000
_cell.angle_alpha   90.00
_cell.angle_beta   90.00
_cell.angle_gamma   90.00
#
_symmetry.space_group_name_H-M   'P 1'
#
loop_
_entity.id
_entity.type
_entity.pdbx_description
1 polymer ?
#
loop_
_entity_poly.entity_id
_entity_poly.type
_entity_poly.pdbx_seq_one_letter_code
_entity_poly.pdbx_strand_id
1 'polypeptide(L)'
;MVKVININGNLVELPEPSAKLSKAESPDGRFSKPKNKISKIQRAELRMKFGGRCAYCGCKLPEKGWHADHVEPVRRDFELVRAPVGSGVTHVARSTGKVMHPELHAIENLFPSCAPCNLFKGAFSVEGMRKEMALLQIVGGDKLIIPFC
;
A
#
# COMPACT_ATOMS: atom_id res chain seq x y z
N MET A 1 11.60 -31.45 5.60
CA MET A 1 11.24 -31.50 7.04
C MET A 1 12.50 -31.50 7.87
N VAL A 2 12.61 -30.62 8.86
CA VAL A 2 13.80 -30.52 9.72
C VAL A 2 13.57 -31.36 10.98
N LYS A 3 14.49 -32.30 11.28
CA LYS A 3 14.46 -33.14 12.48
C LYS A 3 15.44 -32.59 13.52
N VAL A 4 15.00 -32.38 14.75
CA VAL A 4 15.83 -31.89 15.87
C VAL A 4 15.65 -32.78 17.09
N ILE A 5 16.68 -32.90 17.92
CA ILE A 5 16.58 -33.61 19.20
C ILE A 5 16.20 -32.60 20.27
N ASN A 6 15.15 -32.89 21.04
CA ASN A 6 14.72 -32.02 22.15
C ASN A 6 15.55 -32.28 23.43
N ILE A 7 15.30 -31.49 24.48
CA ILE A 7 16.07 -31.56 25.74
C ILE A 7 15.97 -32.93 26.44
N ASN A 8 14.92 -33.69 26.12
CA ASN A 8 14.64 -35.01 26.68
C ASN A 8 15.26 -36.13 25.82
N GLY A 9 16.06 -35.79 24.81
CA GLY A 9 16.68 -36.77 23.90
C GLY A 9 15.74 -37.31 22.82
N ASN A 10 14.50 -36.81 22.73
CA ASN A 10 13.54 -37.28 21.75
C ASN A 10 13.76 -36.61 20.39
N LEU A 11 13.73 -37.39 19.32
CA LEU A 11 13.73 -36.88 17.96
C LEU A 11 12.35 -36.26 17.66
N VAL A 12 12.33 -34.96 17.38
CA VAL A 12 11.12 -34.18 17.07
C VAL A 12 11.22 -33.64 15.64
N GLU A 13 10.14 -33.81 14.88
CA GLU A 13 9.98 -33.20 13.56
C GLU A 13 9.46 -31.78 13.72
N LEU A 14 10.21 -30.80 13.22
CA LEU A 14 9.76 -29.41 13.16
C LEU A 14 8.86 -29.21 11.94
N PRO A 15 7.76 -28.44 12.08
CA PRO A 15 6.91 -28.08 10.94
C PRO A 15 7.72 -27.32 9.87
N GLU A 16 7.39 -27.57 8.60
CA GLU A 16 8.06 -26.95 7.45
C GLU A 16 7.97 -25.40 7.54
N PRO A 17 9.10 -24.67 7.46
CA PRO A 17 9.11 -23.22 7.77
C PRO A 17 8.37 -22.29 6.80
N SER A 18 7.70 -22.78 5.76
CA SER A 18 7.06 -21.91 4.76
C SER A 18 6.18 -22.69 3.79
N ALA A 19 5.09 -23.30 4.27
CA ALA A 19 3.97 -23.50 3.36
C ALA A 19 3.42 -22.09 3.02
N LYS A 20 3.39 -21.72 1.74
CA LYS A 20 2.66 -20.53 1.29
C LYS A 20 1.19 -20.75 1.67
N LEU A 21 0.76 -20.16 2.79
CA LEU A 21 -0.64 -20.20 3.20
C LEU A 21 -1.49 -19.61 2.08
N SER A 22 -2.59 -20.29 1.77
CA SER A 22 -3.51 -19.90 0.71
C SER A 22 -4.08 -18.50 0.99
N LYS A 23 -4.42 -17.76 -0.08
CA LYS A 23 -5.14 -16.49 0.08
C LYS A 23 -6.42 -16.74 0.89
N ALA A 24 -6.75 -15.83 1.79
CA ALA A 24 -8.00 -15.94 2.52
C ALA A 24 -9.17 -15.77 1.55
N GLU A 25 -9.98 -16.81 1.38
CA GLU A 25 -11.20 -16.76 0.57
C GLU A 25 -12.31 -16.08 1.37
N SER A 26 -13.03 -15.15 0.73
CA SER A 26 -14.22 -14.51 1.32
C SER A 26 -15.45 -15.26 0.80
N PRO A 27 -16.26 -15.89 1.67
CA PRO A 27 -17.40 -16.72 1.24
C PRO A 27 -18.36 -15.98 0.30
N ASP A 28 -18.58 -14.69 0.57
CA ASP A 28 -19.52 -13.84 -0.18
C ASP A 28 -18.84 -12.91 -1.18
N GLY A 29 -17.51 -13.03 -1.38
CA GLY A 29 -16.73 -12.14 -2.25
C GLY A 29 -16.64 -10.67 -1.82
N ARG A 30 -17.33 -10.26 -0.74
CA ARG A 30 -17.43 -8.86 -0.25
C ARG A 30 -16.09 -8.19 0.04
N PHE A 31 -15.05 -8.97 0.35
CA PHE A 31 -13.69 -8.46 0.62
C PHE A 31 -12.69 -8.82 -0.48
N SER A 32 -13.16 -9.34 -1.61
CA SER A 32 -12.28 -9.71 -2.72
C SER A 32 -11.78 -8.48 -3.46
N LYS A 33 -10.51 -8.50 -3.87
CA LYS A 33 -9.96 -7.42 -4.69
C LYS A 33 -10.55 -7.49 -6.10
N PRO A 34 -11.16 -6.41 -6.61
CA PRO A 34 -11.66 -6.36 -7.98
C PRO A 34 -10.51 -6.48 -8.99
N LYS A 35 -10.81 -7.11 -10.13
CA LYS A 35 -9.87 -7.27 -11.26
C LYS A 35 -9.84 -6.03 -12.18
N ASN A 36 -9.98 -4.84 -11.62
CA ASN A 36 -10.05 -3.59 -12.37
C ASN A 36 -8.68 -2.91 -12.42
N LYS A 37 -7.88 -3.28 -13.42
CA LYS A 37 -6.63 -2.58 -13.73
C LYS A 37 -6.92 -1.48 -14.74
N ILE A 38 -6.57 -0.23 -14.43
CA ILE A 38 -6.68 0.86 -15.39
C ILE A 38 -5.87 0.54 -16.66
N SER A 39 -6.48 0.81 -17.83
CA SER A 39 -5.81 0.64 -19.12
C SER A 39 -4.72 1.70 -19.32
N LYS A 40 -3.89 1.55 -20.37
CA LYS A 40 -2.88 2.56 -20.72
C LYS A 40 -3.53 3.89 -21.10
N ILE A 41 -4.66 3.85 -21.81
CA ILE A 41 -5.41 5.04 -22.23
C ILE A 41 -5.96 5.76 -20.99
N GLN A 42 -6.68 5.03 -20.13
CA GLN A 42 -7.18 5.57 -18.86
C GLN A 42 -6.07 6.14 -17.97
N ARG A 43 -4.90 5.50 -17.97
CA ARG A 43 -3.73 6.01 -17.22
C ARG A 43 -3.21 7.33 -17.82
N ALA A 44 -3.21 7.48 -19.13
CA ALA A 44 -2.83 8.73 -19.79
C ALA A 44 -3.86 9.84 -19.53
N GLU A 45 -5.15 9.52 -19.60
CA GLU A 45 -6.24 10.45 -19.25
C GLU A 45 -6.16 10.88 -17.79
N LEU A 46 -5.95 9.91 -16.88
CA LEU A 46 -5.81 10.17 -15.45
C LEU A 46 -4.65 11.12 -15.16
N ARG A 47 -3.51 10.95 -15.84
CA ARG A 47 -2.37 11.88 -15.74
C ARG A 47 -2.76 13.31 -16.14
N MET A 48 -3.57 13.43 -17.17
CA MET A 48 -4.00 14.72 -17.71
C MET A 48 -5.21 15.33 -16.97
N LYS A 49 -5.86 14.60 -16.06
CA LYS A 49 -6.97 15.06 -15.21
C LYS A 49 -6.70 16.42 -14.54
N PHE A 50 -5.46 16.69 -14.15
CA PHE A 50 -5.00 17.97 -13.59
C PHE A 50 -3.89 18.61 -14.43
N GLY A 51 -3.97 18.49 -15.76
CA GLY A 51 -3.02 19.11 -16.68
C GLY A 51 -1.59 18.56 -16.57
N GLY A 52 -1.43 17.27 -16.24
CA GLY A 52 -0.12 16.66 -16.08
C GLY A 52 0.59 17.04 -14.78
N ARG A 53 -0.16 17.48 -13.75
CA ARG A 53 0.36 17.88 -12.45
C ARG A 53 -0.14 16.96 -11.34
N CYS A 54 0.64 16.87 -10.27
CA CYS A 54 0.25 16.17 -9.06
C CYS A 54 -1.00 16.82 -8.47
N ALA A 55 -2.03 16.01 -8.18
CA ALA A 55 -3.29 16.50 -7.61
C ALA A 55 -3.13 17.12 -6.21
N TYR A 56 -2.04 16.80 -5.50
CA TYR A 56 -1.83 17.24 -4.12
C TYR A 56 -0.91 18.46 -4.01
N CYS A 57 0.29 18.42 -4.61
CA CYS A 57 1.26 19.51 -4.51
C CYS A 57 1.42 20.36 -5.80
N GLY A 58 0.82 19.97 -6.92
CA GLY A 58 0.87 20.74 -8.17
C GLY A 58 2.17 20.66 -8.99
N CYS A 59 3.19 19.90 -8.52
CA CYS A 59 4.41 19.66 -9.30
C CYS A 59 4.10 18.99 -10.65
N LYS A 60 4.91 19.28 -11.67
CA LYS A 60 4.79 18.64 -12.99
C LYS A 60 5.10 17.16 -12.85
N LEU A 61 4.21 16.29 -13.34
CA LEU A 61 4.45 14.86 -13.32
C LEU A 61 5.34 14.44 -14.49
N PRO A 62 6.35 13.58 -14.31
CA PRO A 62 7.13 12.98 -15.41
C PRO A 62 6.32 11.91 -16.13
N GLU A 63 6.58 11.62 -17.42
CA GLU A 63 5.81 10.64 -18.21
C GLU A 63 5.62 9.29 -17.49
N LYS A 64 6.67 8.83 -16.78
CA LYS A 64 6.72 7.61 -15.96
C LYS A 64 7.17 7.95 -14.53
N GLY A 65 6.80 7.11 -13.55
CA GLY A 65 7.20 7.30 -12.15
C GLY A 65 6.21 8.06 -11.27
N TRP A 66 5.02 8.38 -11.79
CA TRP A 66 3.89 8.89 -11.01
C TRP A 66 2.91 7.76 -10.65
N HIS A 67 2.07 7.97 -9.63
CA HIS A 67 1.15 6.98 -9.09
C HIS A 67 -0.31 7.36 -9.32
N ALA A 68 -1.15 6.35 -9.55
CA ALA A 68 -2.60 6.50 -9.50
C ALA A 68 -3.02 6.23 -8.06
N ASP A 69 -3.28 7.31 -7.33
CA ASP A 69 -3.55 7.27 -5.90
C ASP A 69 -5.06 7.25 -5.64
N HIS A 70 -5.48 6.52 -4.60
CA HIS A 70 -6.88 6.47 -4.21
C HIS A 70 -7.18 7.65 -3.28
N VAL A 71 -8.12 8.50 -3.67
CA VAL A 71 -8.52 9.69 -2.92
C VAL A 71 -9.08 9.27 -1.56
N GLU A 72 -10.04 8.35 -1.58
CA GLU A 72 -10.45 7.56 -0.42
C GLU A 72 -9.59 6.29 -0.32
N PRO A 73 -8.81 6.10 0.76
CA PRO A 73 -7.86 5.00 0.86
C PRO A 73 -8.54 3.62 0.86
N VAL A 74 -8.03 2.72 0.03
CA VAL A 74 -8.45 1.32 0.05
C VAL A 74 -7.66 0.56 1.11
N ARG A 75 -8.33 0.13 2.18
CA ARG A 75 -7.69 -0.58 3.29
C ARG A 75 -7.50 -2.05 2.96
N ARG A 76 -6.27 -2.54 3.15
CA ARG A 76 -5.91 -3.94 2.92
C ARG A 76 -5.62 -4.59 4.25
N ASP A 77 -6.07 -5.81 4.38
CA ASP A 77 -5.92 -6.59 5.59
C ASP A 77 -4.59 -7.36 5.58
N PHE A 78 -4.00 -7.44 6.78
CA PHE A 78 -2.72 -8.08 7.02
C PHE A 78 -2.79 -8.87 8.31
N GLU A 79 -2.13 -10.03 8.31
CA GLU A 79 -1.97 -10.89 9.46
C GLU A 79 -0.49 -10.93 9.86
N LEU A 80 -0.22 -11.03 11.15
CA LEU A 80 1.12 -11.21 11.67
C LEU A 80 1.44 -12.70 11.70
N VAL A 81 2.47 -13.11 10.97
CA VAL A 81 2.87 -14.53 10.86
C VAL A 81 4.31 -14.72 11.26
N ARG A 82 4.65 -15.90 11.76
CA ARG A 82 6.02 -16.24 12.14
C ARG A 82 6.93 -16.08 10.92
N ALA A 83 8.04 -15.37 11.12
CA ALA A 83 8.96 -15.11 10.04
C ALA A 83 9.75 -16.38 9.65
N PRO A 84 10.23 -16.48 8.41
CA PRO A 84 11.10 -17.58 8.00
C PRO A 84 12.36 -17.64 8.87
N VAL A 85 12.87 -18.85 9.11
CA VAL A 85 14.12 -19.05 9.85
C VAL A 85 15.26 -18.31 9.13
N GLY A 86 16.07 -17.56 9.89
CA GLY A 86 17.18 -16.77 9.34
C GLY A 86 16.80 -15.34 8.90
N SER A 87 15.54 -14.93 9.03
CA SER A 87 15.09 -13.56 8.69
C SER A 87 15.52 -12.48 9.68
N GLY A 88 16.07 -12.84 10.86
CA GLY A 88 16.47 -11.89 11.90
C GLY A 88 15.31 -11.24 12.66
N VAL A 89 14.06 -11.60 12.35
CA VAL A 89 12.84 -11.11 13.02
C VAL A 89 11.97 -12.28 13.45
N THR A 90 11.14 -12.10 14.48
CA THR A 90 10.24 -13.15 14.97
C THR A 90 8.97 -13.27 14.11
N HIS A 91 8.46 -12.13 13.62
CA HIS A 91 7.21 -12.07 12.87
C HIS A 91 7.31 -11.11 11.68
N VAL A 92 6.50 -11.37 10.64
CA VAL A 92 6.32 -10.52 9.47
C VAL A 92 4.84 -10.29 9.20
N ALA A 93 4.49 -9.11 8.69
CA ALA A 93 3.14 -8.84 8.21
C ALA A 93 2.95 -9.48 6.83
N ARG A 94 1.93 -10.33 6.69
CA ARG A 94 1.52 -10.95 5.43
C ARG A 94 0.16 -10.40 5.02
N SER A 95 0.00 -10.02 3.76
CA SER A 95 -1.33 -9.63 3.26
C SER A 95 -2.24 -10.85 3.18
N THR A 96 -3.44 -10.75 3.76
CA THR A 96 -4.46 -11.80 3.68
C THR A 96 -5.14 -11.86 2.31
N GLY A 97 -4.97 -10.80 1.50
CA GLY A 97 -5.65 -10.58 0.24
C GLY A 97 -7.03 -9.95 0.39
N LYS A 98 -7.55 -9.81 1.61
CA LYS A 98 -8.83 -9.11 1.86
C LYS A 98 -8.65 -7.61 1.70
N VAL A 99 -9.63 -7.01 1.04
CA VAL A 99 -9.73 -5.58 0.78
C VAL A 99 -11.00 -5.07 1.42
N MET A 100 -10.88 -4.14 2.36
CA MET A 100 -12.02 -3.44 2.91
C MET A 100 -12.43 -2.36 1.91
N HIS A 101 -13.74 -2.26 1.62
CA HIS A 101 -14.29 -1.34 0.64
C HIS A 101 -13.74 -1.54 -0.79
N PRO A 102 -13.90 -2.73 -1.39
CA PRO A 102 -13.41 -3.00 -2.74
C PRO A 102 -14.00 -2.06 -3.80
N GLU A 103 -15.19 -1.51 -3.59
CA GLU A 103 -15.84 -0.50 -4.43
C GLU A 103 -15.00 0.76 -4.62
N LEU A 104 -14.12 1.09 -3.67
CA LEU A 104 -13.24 2.25 -3.75
C LEU A 104 -12.11 2.08 -4.77
N HIS A 105 -11.94 0.89 -5.37
CA HIS A 105 -11.07 0.70 -6.53
C HIS A 105 -11.65 1.28 -7.83
N ALA A 106 -12.56 2.24 -7.76
CA ALA A 106 -13.16 2.92 -8.90
C ALA A 106 -12.18 3.94 -9.52
N ILE A 107 -12.26 4.15 -10.84
CA ILE A 107 -11.38 5.11 -11.54
C ILE A 107 -11.67 6.56 -11.11
N GLU A 108 -12.91 6.82 -10.73
CA GLU A 108 -13.40 8.09 -10.22
C GLU A 108 -12.68 8.48 -8.92
N ASN A 109 -12.35 7.47 -8.09
CA ASN A 109 -11.58 7.62 -6.85
C ASN A 109 -10.06 7.71 -7.09
N LEU A 110 -9.58 7.78 -8.33
CA LEU A 110 -8.15 7.92 -8.63
C LEU A 110 -7.76 9.35 -8.96
N PHE A 111 -6.66 9.80 -8.36
CA PHE A 111 -5.93 11.03 -8.72
C PHE A 111 -4.49 10.70 -9.15
N PRO A 112 -3.91 11.47 -10.10
CA PRO A 112 -2.49 11.37 -10.41
C PRO A 112 -1.66 12.06 -9.31
N SER A 113 -0.69 11.34 -8.77
CA SER A 113 0.14 11.78 -7.65
C SER A 113 1.62 11.55 -7.91
N CYS A 114 2.48 12.44 -7.42
CA CYS A 114 3.91 12.16 -7.36
C CYS A 114 4.21 11.14 -6.24
N ALA A 115 5.34 10.44 -6.34
CA ALA A 115 5.71 9.43 -5.35
C ALA A 115 5.76 9.97 -3.89
N PRO A 116 6.36 11.14 -3.62
CA PRO A 116 6.40 11.67 -2.26
C PRO A 116 5.00 11.99 -1.70
N CYS A 117 4.13 12.62 -2.49
CA CYS A 117 2.76 12.92 -2.05
C CYS A 117 1.94 11.66 -1.80
N ASN A 118 2.02 10.66 -2.70
CA ASN A 118 1.31 9.39 -2.53
C ASN A 118 1.76 8.66 -1.25
N LEU A 119 3.07 8.63 -0.98
CA LEU A 119 3.61 8.03 0.24
C LEU A 119 3.18 8.80 1.49
N PHE A 120 3.24 10.13 1.45
CA PHE A 120 2.84 10.98 2.57
C PHE A 120 1.33 10.91 2.86
N LYS A 121 0.49 10.92 1.81
CA LYS A 121 -0.96 10.82 1.96
C LYS A 121 -1.33 9.55 2.71
N GLY A 122 -0.74 8.41 2.38
CA GLY A 122 -1.01 7.14 3.06
C GLY A 122 -2.51 6.88 3.21
N ALA A 123 -3.00 6.89 4.44
CA ALA A 123 -4.42 6.72 4.78
C ALA A 123 -5.16 8.03 5.14
N PHE A 124 -4.53 9.19 4.99
CA PHE A 124 -5.18 10.49 5.21
C PHE A 124 -6.25 10.77 4.15
N SER A 125 -7.29 11.50 4.57
CA SER A 125 -8.17 12.22 3.64
C SER A 125 -7.41 13.36 2.97
N VAL A 126 -7.97 13.91 1.89
CA VAL A 126 -7.35 15.06 1.18
C VAL A 126 -7.22 16.25 2.11
N GLU A 127 -8.26 16.56 2.88
CA GLU A 127 -8.27 17.64 3.86
C GLU A 127 -7.31 17.38 5.00
N GLY A 128 -7.20 16.13 5.47
CA GLY A 128 -6.21 15.74 6.48
C GLY A 128 -4.79 15.98 5.99
N MET A 129 -4.46 15.50 4.79
CA MET A 129 -3.16 15.73 4.17
C MET A 129 -2.86 17.22 4.01
N ARG A 130 -3.84 18.04 3.57
CA ARG A 130 -3.67 19.49 3.43
C ARG A 130 -3.35 20.17 4.76
N LYS A 131 -4.00 19.78 5.85
CA LYS A 131 -3.72 20.31 7.20
C LYS A 131 -2.30 19.98 7.64
N GLU A 132 -1.87 18.73 7.47
CA GLU A 132 -0.52 18.29 7.80
C GLU A 132 0.54 19.01 6.96
N MET A 133 0.31 19.14 5.65
CA MET A 133 1.20 19.90 4.77
C MET A 133 1.31 21.37 5.17
N ALA A 134 0.19 22.02 5.51
CA ALA A 134 0.18 23.41 5.96
C ALA A 134 0.93 23.59 7.28
N LEU A 135 0.76 22.65 8.23
CA LEU A 135 1.49 22.66 9.50
C LEU A 135 3.01 22.55 9.27
N LEU A 136 3.44 21.65 8.40
CA LEU A 136 4.85 21.48 8.05
C LEU A 136 5.45 22.73 7.38
N GLN A 137 4.67 23.45 6.56
CA GLN A 137 5.10 24.71 5.96
C GLN A 137 5.31 25.81 7.01
N ILE A 138 4.45 25.89 8.03
CA ILE A 138 4.56 26.88 9.11
C ILE A 138 5.82 26.65 9.96
N VAL A 139 6.14 25.38 10.25
CA VAL A 139 7.30 25.02 11.08
C VAL A 139 8.62 25.13 10.30
N GLY A 140 8.56 25.04 8.97
CA GLY A 140 9.71 24.76 8.12
C GLY A 140 10.38 25.93 7.39
N GLY A 141 9.76 27.11 7.32
CA GLY A 141 10.31 28.33 6.69
C GLY A 141 10.75 28.17 5.21
N ASP A 142 9.97 28.70 4.27
CA ASP A 142 10.26 28.90 2.83
C ASP A 142 10.82 27.71 2.01
N LYS A 143 10.98 26.52 2.59
CA LYS A 143 11.30 25.28 1.88
C LYS A 143 10.04 24.45 1.72
N LEU A 144 9.74 24.07 0.47
CA LEU A 144 8.62 23.19 0.13
C LEU A 144 8.88 21.79 0.73
N ILE A 145 8.34 21.52 1.93
CA ILE A 145 8.59 20.27 2.69
C ILE A 145 7.60 19.19 2.25
N ILE A 146 7.70 18.79 1.00
CA ILE A 146 7.77 17.35 0.73
C ILE A 146 9.07 17.23 -0.05
N PRO A 147 10.18 16.86 0.61
CA PRO A 147 11.47 16.85 -0.06
C PRO A 147 11.30 15.92 -1.26
N PHE A 148 11.60 16.43 -2.46
CA PHE A 148 11.62 15.68 -3.72
C PHE A 148 10.31 15.56 -4.54
N CYS A 149 9.37 16.53 -4.46
CA CYS A 149 8.79 17.04 -5.70
C CYS A 149 9.41 18.41 -6.03
#